data_AF-A0A7D4UEU5-F1
#
_entry.id   AF-A0A7D4UEU5-F1
#
_cell.length_a   1.000
_cell.length_b   1.000
_cell.length_c   1.000
_cell.angle_alpha   90.00
_cell.angle_beta   90.00
_cell.angle_gamma   90.00
#
_symmetry.space_group_name_H-M   'P 1'
#
loop_
_entity.id
_entity.type
_entity.pdbx_description
1 polymer ?
#
loop_
_entity_poly.entity_id
_entity_poly.type
_entity_poly.pdbx_seq_one_letter_code
_entity_poly.pdbx_strand_id
1 'polypeptide(L)'
;MKLYIYLSRFSLLKKYTAKFMVVAFLGIHIPLFGIIGALVLSSGSTVSKGGIFLLTLGLTLLATTITLFILNALVSPLTKTQKSLSNYLSTKTLPELPQDLTDEMGILMRDVNTMIIGQNDKDRVIQSLAQQLKQPATDSLLLINAAKNETDPAKIAQHLEGIQSNINRQIKLMDETADKYSL
;
A
#
# COMPACT_ATOMS: atom_id res chain seq x y z
N MET A 1 3.23 -7.53 12.08
CA MET A 1 4.29 -6.57 11.66
C MET A 1 5.57 -6.62 12.48
N LYS A 2 5.60 -6.32 13.80
CA LYS A 2 6.87 -6.27 14.57
C LYS A 2 7.70 -7.57 14.47
N LEU A 3 7.06 -8.72 14.62
CA LEU A 3 7.72 -10.03 14.50
C LEU A 3 8.27 -10.30 13.09
N TYR A 4 7.52 -9.90 12.05
CA TYR A 4 7.96 -10.03 10.66
C TYR A 4 9.18 -9.15 10.34
N ILE A 5 9.21 -7.91 10.86
CA ILE A 5 10.38 -7.01 10.74
C ILE A 5 11.59 -7.57 11.48
N TYR A 6 11.37 -8.25 12.62
CA TYR A 6 12.46 -8.90 13.34
C TYR A 6 13.03 -10.08 12.53
N LEU A 7 12.17 -10.92 11.96
CA LEU A 7 12.55 -12.05 11.11
C LEU A 7 13.25 -11.61 9.82
N SER A 8 12.93 -10.44 9.27
CA SER A 8 13.58 -9.91 8.06
C SER A 8 15.02 -9.42 8.29
N ARG A 9 15.49 -9.33 9.54
CA ARG A 9 16.88 -8.92 9.86
C ARG A 9 17.90 -10.05 9.69
N PHE A 10 17.47 -11.31 9.63
CA PHE A 10 18.39 -12.44 9.45
C PHE A 10 18.79 -12.61 7.98
N SER A 11 20.11 -12.66 7.70
CA SER A 11 20.62 -12.69 6.32
C SER A 11 20.27 -13.97 5.54
N LEU A 12 20.03 -15.09 6.26
CA LEU A 12 19.56 -16.36 5.68
C LEU A 12 18.06 -16.36 5.34
N LEU A 13 17.31 -15.36 5.81
CA LEU A 13 15.86 -15.24 5.68
C LEU A 13 15.45 -14.05 4.78
N LYS A 14 16.26 -13.70 3.79
CA LYS A 14 16.00 -12.56 2.88
C LYS A 14 14.75 -12.76 2.01
N LYS A 15 14.43 -14.01 1.65
CA LYS A 15 13.23 -14.33 0.87
C LYS A 15 12.05 -14.62 1.80
N TYR A 16 10.89 -14.08 1.48
CA TYR A 16 9.64 -14.29 2.19
C TYR A 16 9.28 -15.77 2.24
N THR A 17 9.35 -16.48 1.10
CA THR A 17 9.09 -17.92 1.03
C THR A 17 10.07 -18.73 1.91
N ALA A 18 11.34 -18.31 1.98
CA ALA A 18 12.32 -18.98 2.84
C ALA A 18 11.95 -18.87 4.33
N LYS A 19 11.37 -17.74 4.78
CA LYS A 19 10.86 -17.58 6.15
C LYS A 19 9.78 -18.62 6.47
N PHE A 20 8.83 -18.82 5.55
CA PHE A 20 7.79 -19.84 5.71
C PHE A 20 8.38 -21.25 5.78
N MET A 21 9.28 -21.58 4.86
CA MET A 21 9.88 -22.91 4.79
C MET A 21 10.69 -23.24 6.04
N VAL A 22 11.50 -22.32 6.54
CA VAL A 22 12.30 -22.54 7.76
C VAL A 22 11.40 -22.70 8.98
N VAL A 23 10.37 -21.88 9.13
CA VAL A 23 9.42 -21.98 10.25
C VAL A 23 8.66 -23.30 10.21
N ALA A 24 8.15 -23.71 9.03
CA ALA A 24 7.46 -24.98 8.87
C ALA A 24 8.40 -26.18 9.11
N PHE A 25 9.62 -26.12 8.59
CA PHE A 25 10.65 -27.13 8.81
C PHE A 25 10.94 -27.29 10.30
N LEU A 26 11.30 -26.21 11.00
CA LEU A 26 11.59 -26.27 12.43
C LEU A 26 10.39 -26.75 13.25
N GLY A 27 9.18 -26.27 12.93
CA GLY A 27 7.94 -26.65 13.61
C GLY A 27 7.69 -28.16 13.62
N ILE A 28 7.93 -28.83 12.50
CA ILE A 28 7.75 -30.29 12.36
C ILE A 28 8.87 -31.08 13.06
N HIS A 29 10.09 -30.53 13.11
CA HIS A 29 11.24 -31.25 13.65
C HIS A 29 11.40 -31.12 15.18
N ILE A 30 10.86 -30.06 15.81
CA ILE A 30 10.94 -29.87 17.27
C ILE A 30 10.42 -31.09 18.06
N PRO A 31 9.23 -31.66 17.76
CA PRO A 31 8.75 -32.83 18.48
C PRO A 31 9.65 -34.05 18.30
N LEU A 32 10.12 -34.29 17.06
CA LEU A 32 11.01 -35.41 16.75
C LEU A 32 12.32 -35.31 17.51
N PHE A 33 12.98 -34.15 17.48
CA PHE A 33 14.22 -33.93 18.23
C PHE A 33 14.02 -33.99 19.74
N GLY A 34 12.87 -33.52 20.25
CA GLY A 34 12.53 -33.64 21.66
C GLY A 34 12.41 -35.09 22.13
N ILE A 35 11.81 -35.97 21.32
CA ILE A 35 11.75 -37.41 21.61
C ILE A 35 13.14 -38.04 21.56
N ILE A 36 13.92 -37.76 20.51
CA ILE A 36 15.28 -38.29 20.36
C ILE A 36 16.14 -37.89 21.58
N GLY A 37 16.09 -36.62 21.99
CA GLY A 37 16.80 -36.12 23.15
C GLY A 37 16.34 -36.82 24.44
N ALA A 38 15.04 -36.98 24.65
CA ALA A 38 14.51 -37.69 25.81
C ALA A 38 15.02 -39.14 25.89
N LEU A 39 15.09 -39.85 24.76
CA LEU A 39 15.57 -41.24 24.69
C LEU A 39 17.09 -41.35 24.94
N VAL A 40 17.89 -40.46 24.35
CA VAL A 40 19.35 -40.47 24.50
C VAL A 40 19.75 -40.13 25.94
N LEU A 41 19.07 -39.16 26.56
CA LEU A 41 19.36 -38.71 27.93
C LEU A 41 18.86 -39.68 29.01
N SER A 42 17.88 -40.54 28.70
CA SER A 42 17.32 -41.52 29.65
C SER A 42 18.22 -42.74 29.93
N SER A 43 19.54 -42.60 29.80
CA SER A 43 20.52 -43.68 30.00
C SER A 43 20.39 -44.34 31.38
N GLY A 44 19.62 -45.43 31.47
CA GLY A 44 19.44 -46.25 32.67
C GLY A 44 18.04 -46.28 33.28
N SER A 45 17.09 -45.44 32.84
CA SER A 45 15.71 -45.45 33.34
C SER A 45 14.72 -45.85 32.25
N THR A 46 13.85 -46.83 32.53
CA THR A 46 12.81 -47.27 31.59
C THR A 46 11.76 -46.17 31.47
N VAL A 47 11.85 -45.36 30.41
CA VAL A 47 10.82 -44.35 30.12
C VAL A 47 9.52 -45.07 29.79
N SER A 48 8.48 -44.83 30.59
CA SER A 48 7.16 -45.41 30.36
C SER A 48 6.62 -45.02 28.99
N LYS A 49 5.99 -45.97 28.28
CA LYS A 49 5.30 -45.72 27.00
C LYS A 49 4.30 -44.56 27.10
N GLY A 50 3.59 -44.46 28.23
CA GLY A 50 2.66 -43.36 28.49
C GLY A 50 3.36 -42.00 28.66
N GLY A 51 4.57 -42.00 29.24
CA GLY A 51 5.39 -40.79 29.37
C GLY A 51 5.87 -40.27 28.01
N ILE A 52 6.35 -41.17 27.14
CA ILE A 52 6.75 -40.81 25.76
C ILE A 52 5.55 -40.26 24.99
N PHE A 53 4.38 -40.90 25.11
CA PHE A 53 3.15 -40.43 24.47
C PHE A 53 2.77 -39.01 24.90
N LEU A 54 2.68 -38.76 26.23
CA LEU A 54 2.31 -37.45 26.76
C LEU A 54 3.34 -36.38 26.41
N LEU A 55 4.64 -36.71 26.46
CA LEU A 55 5.72 -35.81 26.07
C LEU A 55 5.64 -35.44 24.58
N THR A 56 5.47 -36.44 23.72
CA THR A 56 5.34 -36.25 22.26
C THR A 56 4.14 -35.38 21.92
N LEU A 57 3.00 -35.67 22.53
CA LEU A 57 1.77 -34.90 22.34
C LEU A 57 1.96 -33.45 22.80
N GLY A 58 2.53 -33.24 24.00
CA GLY A 58 2.82 -31.91 24.54
C GLY A 58 3.76 -31.11 23.65
N LEU A 59 4.88 -31.70 23.21
CA LEU A 59 5.82 -31.07 22.28
C LEU A 59 5.18 -30.74 20.93
N THR A 60 4.35 -31.64 20.40
CA THR A 60 3.66 -31.43 19.12
C THR A 60 2.68 -30.27 19.20
N LEU A 61 1.85 -30.22 20.25
CA LEU A 61 0.91 -29.11 20.45
C LEU A 61 1.65 -27.80 20.63
N LEU A 62 2.70 -27.77 21.47
CA LEU A 62 3.49 -26.58 21.70
C LEU A 62 4.18 -26.08 20.41
N ALA A 63 4.86 -26.97 19.69
CA ALA A 63 5.52 -26.62 18.43
C ALA A 63 4.52 -26.14 17.38
N THR A 64 3.36 -26.79 17.28
CA THR A 64 2.27 -26.40 16.37
C THR A 64 1.75 -25.01 16.70
N THR A 65 1.44 -24.73 17.98
CA THR A 65 0.95 -23.41 18.42
C THR A 65 1.95 -22.31 18.09
N ILE A 66 3.24 -22.52 18.39
CA ILE A 66 4.31 -21.56 18.08
C ILE A 66 4.42 -21.35 16.56
N THR A 67 4.42 -22.43 15.78
CA THR A 67 4.52 -22.39 14.31
C THR A 67 3.36 -21.61 13.72
N LEU A 68 2.12 -21.92 14.09
CA LEU A 68 0.93 -21.21 13.62
C LEU A 68 0.96 -19.73 13.98
N PHE A 69 1.41 -19.38 15.19
CA PHE A 69 1.56 -18.00 15.61
C PHE A 69 2.55 -17.23 14.71
N ILE A 70 3.72 -17.82 14.42
CA ILE A 70 4.73 -17.20 13.56
C ILE A 70 4.21 -17.08 12.12
N LEU A 71 3.59 -18.13 11.57
CA LEU A 71 3.02 -18.10 10.22
C LEU A 71 1.94 -17.02 10.08
N ASN A 72 1.05 -16.89 11.08
CA ASN A 72 0.05 -15.82 11.09
C ASN A 72 0.70 -14.43 11.08
N ALA A 73 1.79 -14.24 11.83
CA ALA A 73 2.55 -13.00 11.82
C ALA A 73 3.25 -12.73 10.48
N LEU A 74 3.68 -13.78 9.77
CA LEU A 74 4.26 -13.68 8.44
C LEU A 74 3.22 -13.32 7.38
N VAL A 75 1.95 -13.71 7.53
CA VAL A 75 0.84 -13.31 6.63
C VAL A 75 0.39 -11.86 6.85
N SER A 76 0.69 -11.28 8.03
CA SER A 76 0.31 -9.90 8.39
C SER A 76 0.64 -8.79 7.36
N PRO A 77 1.76 -8.81 6.62
CA PRO A 77 2.02 -7.81 5.59
C PRO A 77 1.00 -7.88 4.44
N LEU A 78 0.60 -9.09 4.02
CA LEU A 78 -0.38 -9.27 2.95
C LEU A 78 -1.72 -8.62 3.29
N THR A 79 -2.21 -8.89 4.50
CA THR A 79 -3.50 -8.35 4.96
C THR A 79 -3.46 -6.84 5.13
N LYS A 80 -2.31 -6.28 5.52
CA LYS A 80 -2.11 -4.82 5.56
C LYS A 80 -2.10 -4.19 4.17
N THR A 81 -1.43 -4.79 3.20
CA THR A 81 -1.44 -4.32 1.80
C THR A 81 -2.86 -4.32 1.25
N GLN A 82 -3.56 -5.44 1.40
CA GLN A 82 -4.94 -5.60 0.95
C GLN A 82 -5.88 -4.58 1.60
N LYS A 83 -5.77 -4.39 2.93
CA LYS A 83 -6.58 -3.40 3.65
C LYS A 83 -6.28 -1.98 3.18
N SER A 84 -5.02 -1.64 2.95
CA SER A 84 -4.63 -0.29 2.48
C SER A 84 -5.19 -0.01 1.08
N LEU A 85 -5.12 -0.99 0.19
CA LEU A 85 -5.73 -0.89 -1.14
C LEU A 85 -7.26 -0.75 -1.05
N SER A 86 -7.92 -1.58 -0.24
CA SER A 86 -9.37 -1.51 -0.04
C SER A 86 -9.82 -0.17 0.56
N ASN A 87 -9.08 0.36 1.53
CA ASN A 87 -9.32 1.68 2.11
C ASN A 87 -9.18 2.79 1.05
N TYR A 88 -8.16 2.73 0.20
CA TYR A 88 -8.03 3.71 -0.89
C TYR A 88 -9.19 3.62 -1.88
N LEU A 89 -9.60 2.41 -2.27
CA LEU A 89 -10.71 2.23 -3.22
C LEU A 89 -12.06 2.69 -2.65
N SER A 90 -12.29 2.53 -1.35
CA SER A 90 -13.57 2.86 -0.70
C SER A 90 -13.65 4.30 -0.20
N THR A 91 -12.60 4.80 0.45
CA THR A 91 -12.62 6.10 1.13
C THR A 91 -11.55 7.06 0.62
N LYS A 92 -10.79 6.69 -0.41
CA LYS A 92 -9.65 7.47 -0.94
C LYS A 92 -8.58 7.79 0.11
N THR A 93 -8.51 6.99 1.17
CA THR A 93 -7.48 7.12 2.21
C THR A 93 -6.12 6.74 1.65
N LEU A 94 -5.11 7.57 1.86
CA LEU A 94 -3.75 7.29 1.42
C LEU A 94 -3.13 6.15 2.25
N PRO A 95 -2.35 5.26 1.60
CA PRO A 95 -1.73 4.11 2.26
C PRO A 95 -0.56 4.55 3.16
N GLU A 96 -0.42 3.86 4.30
CA GLU A 96 0.76 3.94 5.19
C GLU A 96 1.47 2.58 5.22
N LEU A 97 2.07 2.21 4.09
CA LEU A 97 2.81 0.96 3.95
C LEU A 97 4.31 1.18 4.17
N PRO A 98 5.02 0.29 4.90
CA PRO A 98 6.46 0.40 5.07
C PRO A 98 7.20 0.27 3.73
N GLN A 99 8.25 1.07 3.53
CA GLN A 99 9.02 1.09 2.27
C GLN A 99 10.41 0.45 2.37
N ASP A 100 10.91 0.22 3.59
CA ASP A 100 12.29 -0.24 3.83
C ASP A 100 12.48 -1.76 3.70
N LEU A 101 11.42 -2.47 3.31
CA LEU A 101 11.42 -3.92 3.22
C LEU A 101 11.83 -4.36 1.81
N THR A 102 12.83 -5.23 1.75
CA THR A 102 13.44 -5.66 0.47
C THR A 102 12.99 -7.04 0.01
N ASP A 103 12.20 -7.75 0.81
CA ASP A 103 11.64 -9.04 0.41
C ASP A 103 10.43 -8.87 -0.52
N GLU A 104 9.91 -9.98 -1.03
CA GLU A 104 8.81 -10.01 -2.01
C GLU A 104 7.56 -9.25 -1.51
N MET A 105 7.27 -9.32 -0.21
CA MET A 105 6.15 -8.61 0.38
C MET A 105 6.45 -7.11 0.55
N GLY A 106 7.69 -6.77 0.86
CA GLY A 106 8.18 -5.39 0.88
C GLY A 106 8.10 -4.71 -0.49
N ILE A 107 8.50 -5.43 -1.54
CA ILE A 107 8.35 -4.99 -2.93
C ILE A 107 6.87 -4.78 -3.26
N LEU A 108 6.02 -5.78 -3.00
CA LEU A 108 4.58 -5.67 -3.23
C LEU A 108 3.95 -4.46 -2.51
N MET A 109 4.31 -4.23 -1.24
CA MET A 109 3.81 -3.09 -0.47
C MET A 109 4.19 -1.75 -1.11
N ARG A 110 5.45 -1.62 -1.54
CA ARG A 110 5.95 -0.42 -2.20
C ARG A 110 5.33 -0.20 -3.57
N ASP A 111 5.12 -1.25 -4.35
CA ASP A 111 4.48 -1.16 -5.67
C ASP A 111 3.02 -0.69 -5.54
N VAL A 112 2.27 -1.27 -4.61
CA VAL A 112 0.88 -0.86 -4.31
C VAL A 112 0.85 0.58 -3.81
N ASN A 113 1.76 0.96 -2.91
CA ASN A 113 1.86 2.33 -2.42
C ASN A 113 2.12 3.33 -3.55
N THR A 114 3.07 3.01 -4.43
CA THR A 114 3.44 3.85 -5.58
C THR A 114 2.28 3.99 -6.57
N MET A 115 1.57 2.90 -6.87
CA MET A 115 0.38 2.92 -7.72
C MET A 115 -0.70 3.85 -7.15
N ILE A 116 -1.02 3.70 -5.86
CA ILE A 116 -2.08 4.50 -5.22
C ILE A 116 -1.71 5.99 -5.21
N ILE A 117 -0.48 6.34 -4.84
CA ILE A 117 -0.01 7.73 -4.86
C ILE A 117 -0.08 8.30 -6.27
N GLY A 118 0.41 7.56 -7.27
CA GLY A 118 0.36 7.99 -8.67
C GLY A 118 -1.07 8.20 -9.18
N GLN A 119 -2.02 7.35 -8.77
CA GLN A 119 -3.43 7.53 -9.13
C GLN A 119 -4.04 8.76 -8.44
N ASN A 120 -3.76 8.95 -7.16
CA ASN A 120 -4.21 10.13 -6.42
C ASN A 120 -3.68 11.43 -7.03
N ASP A 121 -2.41 11.46 -7.45
CA ASP A 121 -1.83 12.64 -8.08
C ASP A 121 -2.45 12.92 -9.45
N LYS A 122 -2.75 11.89 -10.24
CA LYS A 122 -3.54 12.05 -11.49
C LYS A 122 -4.92 12.64 -11.22
N ASP A 123 -5.65 12.10 -10.24
CA ASP A 123 -6.99 12.59 -9.86
C ASP A 123 -6.92 14.08 -9.45
N ARG A 124 -5.89 14.47 -8.68
CA ARG A 124 -5.66 15.86 -8.28
C ARG A 124 -5.33 16.77 -9.47
N VAL A 125 -4.50 16.31 -10.40
CA VAL A 125 -4.15 17.08 -11.62
C VAL A 125 -5.41 17.33 -12.44
N ILE A 126 -6.22 16.29 -12.70
CA ILE A 126 -7.48 16.41 -13.46
C ILE A 126 -8.43 17.38 -12.78
N GLN A 127 -8.62 17.28 -11.47
CA GLN A 127 -9.48 18.21 -10.71
C GLN A 127 -8.98 19.65 -10.80
N SER A 128 -7.66 19.86 -10.66
CA SER A 128 -7.07 21.20 -10.75
C SER A 128 -7.18 21.79 -12.15
N LEU A 129 -7.02 20.98 -13.20
CA LEU A 129 -7.21 21.39 -14.60
C LEU A 129 -8.66 21.76 -14.86
N ALA A 130 -9.61 20.93 -14.41
CA ALA A 130 -11.03 21.21 -14.54
C ALA A 130 -11.41 22.55 -13.87
N GLN A 131 -10.87 22.81 -12.68
CA GLN A 131 -11.07 24.08 -11.97
C GLN A 131 -10.46 25.27 -12.71
N GLN A 132 -9.22 25.12 -13.21
CA GLN A 132 -8.53 26.17 -13.96
C GLN A 132 -9.22 26.50 -15.29
N LEU A 133 -9.87 25.53 -15.94
CA LEU A 133 -10.68 25.77 -17.14
C LEU A 133 -12.04 26.40 -16.81
N LYS A 134 -12.65 26.02 -15.68
CA LYS A 134 -13.96 26.54 -15.27
C LYS A 134 -13.94 28.03 -14.92
N GLN A 135 -12.88 28.53 -14.30
CA GLN A 135 -12.81 29.95 -13.89
C GLN A 135 -12.89 30.96 -15.03
N PRO A 136 -12.01 30.94 -16.04
CA PRO A 136 -12.06 31.92 -17.13
C PRO A 136 -13.37 31.83 -17.93
N ALA A 137 -13.97 30.65 -18.06
CA ALA A 137 -15.29 30.48 -18.66
C ALA A 137 -16.39 31.18 -17.84
N THR A 138 -16.36 31.04 -16.51
CA THR A 138 -17.32 31.69 -15.60
C THR A 138 -17.13 33.21 -15.63
N ASP A 139 -15.89 33.69 -15.60
CA ASP A 139 -15.56 35.12 -15.66
C ASP A 139 -15.99 35.74 -16.99
N SER A 140 -15.78 35.02 -18.10
CA SER A 140 -16.23 35.46 -19.43
C SER A 140 -17.76 35.55 -19.50
N LEU A 141 -18.49 34.59 -18.94
CA LEU A 141 -19.96 34.66 -18.87
C LEU A 141 -20.44 35.87 -18.05
N LEU A 142 -19.74 36.20 -16.97
CA LEU A 142 -20.05 37.38 -16.15
C LEU A 142 -19.85 38.67 -16.94
N LEU A 143 -18.72 38.81 -17.65
CA LEU A 143 -18.45 39.95 -18.53
C LEU A 143 -19.44 40.04 -19.69
N ILE A 144 -19.85 38.91 -20.28
CA ILE A 144 -20.88 38.89 -21.33
C ILE A 144 -22.22 39.40 -20.78
N ASN A 145 -22.62 38.96 -19.60
CA ASN A 145 -23.87 39.41 -18.98
C ASN A 145 -23.81 40.90 -18.59
N ALA A 146 -22.66 41.38 -18.12
CA ALA A 146 -22.43 42.79 -17.85
C ALA A 146 -22.51 43.63 -19.13
N ALA A 147 -21.86 43.19 -20.22
CA ALA A 147 -21.91 43.85 -21.52
C ALA A 147 -23.33 43.92 -22.11
N LYS A 148 -24.13 42.85 -21.95
CA LYS A 148 -25.53 42.82 -22.44
C LYS A 148 -26.44 43.85 -21.79
N ASN A 149 -26.17 44.22 -20.53
CA ASN A 149 -26.98 45.15 -19.75
C ASN A 149 -26.39 46.56 -19.71
N GLU A 150 -25.25 46.77 -20.34
CA GLU A 150 -24.55 48.06 -20.37
C GLU A 150 -24.96 48.86 -21.60
N THR A 151 -25.13 50.17 -21.44
CA THR A 151 -25.58 51.07 -22.52
C THR A 151 -24.44 51.96 -23.03
N ASP A 152 -23.36 52.10 -22.25
CA ASP A 152 -22.16 52.85 -22.60
C ASP A 152 -21.25 52.05 -23.55
N PRO A 153 -21.04 52.51 -24.81
CA PRO A 153 -20.18 51.84 -25.79
C PRO A 153 -18.74 51.62 -25.29
N ALA A 154 -18.20 52.52 -24.47
CA ALA A 154 -16.83 52.41 -23.97
C ALA A 154 -16.70 51.26 -22.96
N LYS A 155 -17.69 51.08 -22.09
CA LYS A 155 -17.73 49.97 -21.13
C LYS A 155 -18.04 48.62 -21.78
N ILE A 156 -18.86 48.61 -22.83
CA ILE A 156 -19.08 47.40 -23.65
C ILE A 156 -17.76 46.96 -24.28
N ALA A 157 -16.99 47.88 -24.86
CA ALA A 157 -15.66 47.58 -25.42
C ALA A 157 -14.71 47.03 -24.34
N GLN A 158 -14.70 47.63 -23.14
CA GLN A 158 -13.89 47.15 -22.01
C GLN A 158 -14.26 45.72 -21.58
N HIS A 159 -15.56 45.38 -21.51
CA HIS A 159 -15.98 44.02 -21.20
C HIS A 159 -15.58 43.01 -22.29
N LEU A 160 -15.66 43.40 -23.58
CA LEU A 160 -15.24 42.57 -24.71
C LEU A 160 -13.73 42.31 -24.70
N GLU A 161 -12.90 43.31 -24.39
CA GLU A 161 -11.45 43.13 -24.19
C GLU A 161 -11.15 42.18 -23.03
N GLY A 162 -11.88 42.30 -21.92
CA GLY A 162 -11.76 41.39 -20.77
C GLY A 162 -12.09 39.93 -21.14
N ILE A 163 -13.15 39.71 -21.91
CA ILE A 163 -13.53 38.37 -22.43
C ILE A 163 -12.41 37.83 -23.32
N GLN A 164 -11.90 38.65 -24.25
CA GLN A 164 -10.84 38.24 -25.17
C GLN A 164 -9.57 37.86 -24.41
N SER A 165 -9.18 38.64 -23.40
CA SER A 165 -8.05 38.34 -22.53
C SER A 165 -8.23 37.00 -21.79
N ASN A 166 -9.43 36.74 -21.25
CA ASN A 166 -9.74 35.49 -20.56
C ASN A 166 -9.67 34.27 -21.49
N ILE A 167 -10.22 34.39 -22.71
CA ILE A 167 -10.16 33.34 -23.73
C ILE A 167 -8.71 33.08 -24.17
N ASN A 168 -7.92 34.13 -24.43
CA ASN A 168 -6.51 33.99 -24.81
C ASN A 168 -5.68 33.30 -23.72
N ARG A 169 -5.94 33.63 -22.45
CA ARG A 169 -5.31 32.95 -21.31
C ARG A 169 -5.69 31.46 -21.26
N GLN A 170 -6.94 31.11 -21.58
CA GLN A 170 -7.40 29.73 -21.61
C GLN A 170 -6.72 28.92 -22.72
N ILE A 171 -6.61 29.50 -23.93
CA ILE A 171 -5.89 28.89 -25.06
C ILE A 171 -4.43 28.61 -24.68
N LYS A 172 -3.74 29.59 -24.10
CA LYS A 172 -2.34 29.44 -23.66
C LYS A 172 -2.17 28.28 -22.66
N LEU A 173 -3.07 28.15 -21.69
CA LEU A 173 -3.04 27.04 -20.73
C LEU A 173 -3.27 25.68 -21.40
N MET A 174 -4.14 25.61 -22.41
CA MET A 174 -4.38 24.39 -23.16
C MET A 174 -3.15 23.97 -23.97
N ASP A 175 -2.46 24.94 -24.61
CA ASP A 175 -1.22 24.68 -25.35
C ASP A 175 -0.09 24.20 -24.43
N GLU A 176 0.12 24.88 -23.29
CA GLU A 176 1.13 24.48 -22.28
C GLU A 176 0.85 23.07 -21.71
N THR A 177 -0.42 22.68 -21.62
CA THR A 177 -0.80 21.34 -21.15
C THR A 177 -0.60 20.30 -22.25
N ALA A 178 -0.96 20.61 -23.50
CA ALA A 178 -0.78 19.71 -24.65
C ALA A 178 0.71 19.37 -24.88
N ASP A 179 1.60 20.36 -24.78
CA ASP A 179 3.05 20.17 -24.91
C ASP A 179 3.67 19.34 -23.79
N LYS A 180 3.06 19.33 -22.61
CA LYS A 180 3.54 18.54 -21.46
C LYS A 180 3.21 17.05 -21.54
N TYR A 181 2.19 16.70 -22.33
CA TYR A 181 1.68 15.32 -22.44
C TYR A 181 1.80 14.74 -23.85
N SER A 182 2.46 15.45 -24.79
CA SER A 182 2.91 14.89 -26.07
C SER A 182 4.16 14.02 -25.85
N LEU A 183 3.92 12.73 -25.61
CA LEU A 183 4.90 11.64 -25.72
C LEU A 183 4.58 10.82 -26.96
#